data_AF-A0A6P0DSK8-F1
#
_entry.id   AF-A0A6P0DSK8-F1
#
_cell.length_a   1.000
_cell.length_b   1.000
_cell.length_c   1.000
_cell.angle_alpha   90.00
_cell.angle_beta   90.00
_cell.angle_gamma   90.00
#
_symmetry.space_group_name_H-M   'P 1'
#
loop_
_entity.id
_entity.type
_entity.pdbx_description
1 polymer ?
#
loop_
_entity_poly.entity_id
_entity_poly.type
_entity_poly.pdbx_seq_one_letter_code
_entity_poly.pdbx_strand_id
1 'polypeptide(L)'
;SSFHEEDEAFHEAIAQISGYPGIWTILKTVKVQIDRARRLTLPVLGRMDNVVHEHIIIRDALAAHDAQAARSAMIHHLSAVIPDVDELRARYPDYFC
;
A
#
# COMPACT_ATOMS: atom_id res chain seq x y z
N SER A 1 -8.07 -3.64 -12.64
CA SER A 1 -6.89 -3.77 -13.51
C SER A 1 -5.91 -4.68 -12.79
N SER A 2 -5.10 -5.44 -13.53
CA SER A 2 -4.20 -6.45 -12.97
C SER A 2 -3.29 -5.89 -11.85
N PHE A 3 -2.78 -4.67 -11.97
CA PHE A 3 -1.91 -4.08 -10.93
C PHE A 3 -2.54 -4.04 -9.53
N HIS A 4 -3.81 -3.63 -9.40
CA HIS A 4 -4.44 -3.53 -8.07
C HIS A 4 -4.71 -4.90 -7.45
N GLU A 5 -4.95 -5.92 -8.28
CA GLU A 5 -5.16 -7.28 -7.82
C GLU A 5 -3.85 -7.87 -7.30
N GLU A 6 -2.74 -7.63 -8.00
CA GLU A 6 -1.40 -8.02 -7.56
C GLU A 6 -0.92 -7.23 -6.33
N ASP A 7 -1.24 -5.93 -6.26
CA ASP A 7 -0.98 -5.10 -5.07
C ASP A 7 -1.72 -5.67 -3.85
N GLU A 8 -3.00 -6.02 -3.97
CA GLU A 8 -3.76 -6.65 -2.90
C GLU A 8 -3.19 -8.01 -2.50
N ALA A 9 -2.85 -8.85 -3.48
CA ALA A 9 -2.27 -10.17 -3.24
C ALA A 9 -0.93 -10.08 -2.49
N PHE A 10 -0.11 -9.06 -2.79
CA PHE A 10 1.14 -8.79 -2.06
C PHE A 10 0.89 -8.50 -0.58
N HIS A 11 -0.05 -7.60 -0.26
CA HIS A 11 -0.39 -7.27 1.13
C HIS A 11 -1.02 -8.46 1.87
N GLU A 12 -1.87 -9.22 1.19
CA GLU A 12 -2.47 -10.44 1.73
C GLU A 12 -1.39 -11.48 2.07
N ALA A 13 -0.41 -11.69 1.19
CA ALA A 13 0.69 -12.62 1.44
C ALA A 13 1.49 -12.24 2.69
N ILE A 14 1.80 -10.95 2.88
CA ILE A 14 2.48 -10.46 4.09
C ILE A 14 1.63 -10.73 5.35
N ALA A 15 0.32 -10.49 5.28
CA ALA A 15 -0.59 -10.77 6.39
C ALA A 15 -0.65 -12.27 6.71
N GLN A 16 -0.67 -13.14 5.71
CA GLN A 16 -0.70 -14.59 5.89
C GLN A 16 0.57 -15.13 6.57
N ILE A 17 1.75 -14.60 6.24
CA ILE A 17 3.03 -15.02 6.86
C ILE A 17 3.28 -14.41 8.25
N SER A 18 2.44 -13.46 8.70
CA SER A 18 2.61 -12.77 9.98
C SER A 18 2.28 -13.61 11.21
N GLY A 19 1.67 -14.80 11.03
CA GLY A 19 1.29 -15.69 12.13
C GLY A 19 -0.01 -15.29 12.85
N TYR A 20 -0.80 -14.36 12.29
CA TYR A 20 -2.10 -13.95 12.83
C TYR A 20 -3.24 -14.38 11.89
N PRO A 21 -3.80 -15.60 12.03
CA PRO A 21 -4.90 -16.05 11.21
C PRO A 21 -6.09 -15.08 11.22
N GLY A 22 -6.63 -14.77 10.04
CA GLY A 22 -7.79 -13.89 9.91
C GLY A 22 -7.51 -12.39 10.04
N ILE A 23 -6.27 -11.96 10.33
CA ILE A 23 -5.93 -10.54 10.41
C ILE A 23 -6.18 -9.80 9.10
N TRP A 24 -6.02 -10.49 7.96
CA TRP A 24 -6.28 -9.93 6.63
C TRP A 24 -7.72 -9.43 6.48
N THR A 25 -8.71 -10.18 6.97
CA THR A 25 -10.13 -9.80 6.90
C THR A 25 -10.39 -8.48 7.65
N ILE A 26 -9.72 -8.28 8.79
CA ILE A 26 -9.80 -7.06 9.58
C ILE A 26 -9.10 -5.91 8.84
N LEU A 27 -7.86 -6.14 8.41
CA LEU A 27 -7.04 -5.14 7.72
C LEU A 27 -7.71 -4.66 6.44
N LYS A 28 -8.31 -5.56 5.65
CA LYS A 28 -9.01 -5.22 4.40
C LYS A 28 -10.13 -4.20 4.62
N THR A 29 -10.83 -4.28 5.75
CA THR A 29 -11.90 -3.33 6.10
C THR A 29 -11.35 -1.94 6.40
N VAL A 30 -10.18 -1.85 7.05
CA VAL A 30 -9.51 -0.59 7.38
C VAL A 30 -8.79 -0.01 6.16
N LYS A 31 -8.25 -0.87 5.29
CA LYS A 31 -7.44 -0.50 4.12
C LYS A 31 -8.26 0.09 2.97
N VAL A 32 -9.59 -0.09 2.96
CA VAL A 32 -10.49 0.42 1.89
C VAL A 32 -10.21 1.87 1.49
N GLN A 33 -9.98 2.76 2.46
CA GLN A 33 -9.73 4.18 2.17
C GLN A 33 -8.34 4.41 1.57
N ILE A 34 -7.34 3.65 2.01
CA ILE A 34 -5.98 3.66 1.47
C ILE A 34 -6.00 3.13 0.02
N ASP A 35 -6.77 2.07 -0.24
CA ASP A 35 -6.87 1.47 -1.58
C ASP A 35 -7.53 2.40 -2.58
N ARG A 36 -8.54 3.14 -2.13
CA ARG A 36 -9.17 4.20 -2.94
C ARG A 36 -8.16 5.29 -3.29
N ALA A 37 -7.42 5.79 -2.31
CA ALA A 37 -6.40 6.82 -2.55
C ALA A 37 -5.32 6.33 -3.53
N ARG A 38 -4.81 5.10 -3.31
CA ARG A 38 -3.82 4.47 -4.20
C ARG A 38 -4.34 4.33 -5.63
N ARG A 39 -5.60 3.91 -5.81
CA ARG A 39 -6.23 3.82 -7.15
C ARG A 39 -6.32 5.18 -7.84
N LEU A 40 -6.59 6.25 -7.10
CA LEU A 40 -6.70 7.59 -7.64
C LEU A 40 -5.34 8.19 -8.01
N THR A 41 -4.25 7.85 -7.30
CA THR A 41 -2.91 8.41 -7.59
C THR A 41 -2.05 7.55 -8.50
N LEU A 42 -2.35 6.26 -8.68
CA LEU A 42 -1.60 5.38 -9.57
C LEU A 42 -1.47 5.88 -11.03
N PRO A 43 -2.45 6.58 -11.63
CA PRO A 43 -2.29 7.17 -12.97
C PRO A 43 -1.28 8.32 -13.06
N VAL A 44 -0.79 8.84 -11.92
CA VAL A 44 0.26 9.88 -11.91
C VAL A 44 1.55 9.28 -12.45
N LEU A 45 2.15 9.97 -13.43
CA LEU A 45 3.40 9.56 -14.09
C LEU A 45 4.48 9.21 -13.05
N GLY A 46 5.07 8.02 -13.19
CA GLY A 46 6.12 7.51 -12.31
C GLY A 46 5.64 6.88 -10.99
N ARG A 47 4.35 7.02 -10.62
CA ARG A 47 3.85 6.47 -9.34
C ARG A 47 3.87 4.95 -9.32
N MET A 48 3.50 4.30 -10.42
CA MET A 48 3.54 2.84 -10.54
C MET A 48 4.94 2.27 -10.31
N ASP A 49 5.95 2.85 -10.96
CA ASP A 49 7.35 2.39 -10.82
C ASP A 49 7.86 2.58 -9.39
N ASN A 50 7.50 3.71 -8.76
CA ASN A 50 7.84 3.98 -7.36
C ASN A 50 7.22 2.93 -6.41
N VAL A 51 5.94 2.59 -6.60
CA VAL A 51 5.26 1.58 -5.78
C VAL A 51 5.91 0.20 -5.95
N VAL A 52 6.27 -0.18 -7.17
CA VAL A 52 6.99 -1.44 -7.42
C VAL A 52 8.35 -1.45 -6.70
N HIS A 53 9.07 -0.33 -6.73
CA HIS A 53 10.33 -0.19 -6.00
C HIS A 53 10.16 -0.30 -4.48
N GLU A 54 9.14 0.35 -3.92
CA GLU A 54 8.78 0.25 -2.50
C GLU A 54 8.44 -1.20 -2.10
N HIS A 55 7.69 -1.93 -2.94
CA HIS A 55 7.38 -3.35 -2.71
C HIS A 55 8.63 -4.24 -2.71
N ILE A 56 9.59 -3.98 -3.60
CA ILE A 56 10.87 -4.69 -3.64
C ILE A 56 11.63 -4.51 -2.32
N ILE A 57 11.71 -3.28 -1.80
CA ILE A 57 12.38 -2.99 -0.53
C ILE A 57 11.70 -3.75 0.63
N ILE A 58 10.36 -3.74 0.69
CA ILE A 58 9.62 -4.48 1.72
C ILE A 58 9.91 -5.98 1.64
N ARG A 59 9.81 -6.56 0.44
CA ARG A 59 10.08 -7.97 0.20
C ARG A 59 11.49 -8.35 0.64
N ASP A 60 12.50 -7.55 0.28
CA ASP A 60 13.90 -7.85 0.59
C ASP A 60 14.18 -7.79 2.09
N ALA A 61 13.59 -6.82 2.80
CA ALA A 61 13.67 -6.74 4.25
C ALA A 61 13.00 -7.94 4.94
N LEU A 62 11.83 -8.38 4.45
CA LEU A 62 11.15 -9.57 4.94
C LEU A 62 11.99 -10.84 4.70
N ALA A 63 12.56 -10.99 3.51
CA ALA A 63 13.41 -12.13 3.15
C ALA A 63 14.71 -12.18 3.97
N ALA A 64 15.25 -11.02 4.36
CA ALA A 64 16.39 -10.90 5.25
C ALA A 64 16.05 -11.13 6.74
N HIS A 65 14.77 -11.35 7.07
CA HIS A 65 14.26 -11.42 8.44
C HIS A 65 14.55 -10.15 9.28
N ASP A 66 14.71 -9.00 8.63
CA ASP A 66 14.90 -7.71 9.30
C ASP A 66 13.54 -7.04 9.56
N ALA A 67 12.97 -7.33 10.73
CA ALA A 67 11.67 -6.80 11.13
C ALA A 67 11.65 -5.25 11.20
N GLN A 68 12.77 -4.63 11.58
CA GLN A 68 12.84 -3.17 11.73
C GLN A 68 12.86 -2.48 10.37
N ALA A 69 13.64 -3.03 9.42
CA ALA A 69 13.66 -2.54 8.05
C ALA A 69 12.31 -2.76 7.36
N ALA A 70 11.71 -3.95 7.51
CA ALA A 70 10.40 -4.26 6.91
C ALA A 70 9.30 -3.32 7.42
N ARG A 71 9.26 -3.07 8.74
CA ARG A 71 8.34 -2.11 9.35
C ARG A 71 8.55 -0.69 8.81
N SER A 72 9.80 -0.25 8.73
CA SER A 72 10.12 1.12 8.29
C SER A 72 9.77 1.33 6.82
N ALA A 73 10.05 0.34 5.97
CA ALA A 73 9.67 0.36 4.56
C ALA A 73 8.14 0.37 4.38
N MET A 74 7.40 -0.45 5.13
CA MET A 74 5.94 -0.47 5.08
C MET A 74 5.33 0.87 5.54
N ILE A 75 5.88 1.48 6.59
CA ILE A 75 5.44 2.82 7.02
C ILE A 75 5.67 3.84 5.90
N HIS A 76 6.86 3.86 5.30
CA HIS A 76 7.17 4.78 4.20
C HIS A 76 6.22 4.58 3.01
N HIS A 77 6.02 3.33 2.61
CA HIS A 77 5.11 2.94 1.53
C HIS A 77 3.68 3.45 1.76
N LEU A 78 3.11 3.23 2.95
CA LEU A 78 1.77 3.71 3.30
C LEU A 78 1.73 5.24 3.46
N SER A 79 2.78 5.84 4.01
CA SER A 79 2.94 7.29 4.15
C SER A 79 3.18 7.99 2.82
N ALA A 80 3.55 7.32 1.73
CA ALA A 80 3.58 7.94 0.42
C ALA A 80 2.18 8.10 -0.17
N VAL A 81 1.20 7.31 0.30
CA VAL A 81 -0.20 7.35 -0.16
C VAL A 81 -1.02 8.45 0.55
N ILE A 82 -0.60 8.88 1.74
CA ILE A 82 -1.34 9.85 2.58
C ILE A 82 -1.15 11.33 2.16
N PRO A 83 0.06 11.82 1.83
CA PRO A 83 0.29 13.17 1.27
C PRO A 83 -0.45 13.37 -0.05
N ASP A 84 -0.57 12.29 -0.81
CA ASP A 84 -1.38 12.20 -2.01
C ASP A 84 -2.88 12.48 -1.72
N VAL A 85 -3.40 12.18 -0.52
CA VAL A 85 -4.83 12.41 -0.19
C VAL A 85 -5.15 13.89 -0.05
N ASP A 86 -4.27 14.70 0.53
CA ASP A 86 -4.52 16.15 0.64
C ASP A 86 -4.38 16.83 -0.72
N GLU A 87 -3.43 16.40 -1.56
CA GLU A 87 -3.34 16.87 -2.95
C GLU A 87 -4.53 16.38 -3.81
N LEU A 88 -4.96 15.13 -3.63
CA LEU A 88 -6.15 14.56 -4.28
C LEU A 88 -7.43 15.26 -3.85
N ARG A 89 -7.57 15.61 -2.57
CA ARG A 89 -8.73 16.37 -2.06
C ARG A 89 -8.77 17.76 -2.68
N ALA A 90 -7.60 18.39 -2.89
CA ALA A 90 -7.52 19.66 -3.60
C ALA A 90 -7.84 19.54 -5.10
N ARG A 91 -7.46 18.42 -5.74
CA ARG A 91 -7.61 18.21 -7.19
C ARG A 91 -8.94 17.56 -7.62
N TYR A 92 -9.59 16.80 -6.74
CA TYR A 92 -10.85 16.08 -6.97
C TYR A 92 -11.83 16.23 -5.80
N PRO A 93 -12.28 17.46 -5.47
CA PRO A 93 -13.11 17.71 -4.27
C PRO A 93 -14.41 16.89 -4.24
N ASP A 94 -15.05 16.67 -5.38
CA ASP A 94 -16.33 15.95 -5.49
C ASP A 94 -16.25 14.45 -5.16
N TYR A 95 -15.04 13.89 -5.07
CA TYR A 95 -14.82 12.47 -4.73
C TYR A 95 -14.65 12.24 -3.21
N PHE A 96 -14.52 13.33 -2.44
CA PHE A 96 -14.29 13.32 -0.99
C PHE A 96 -15.40 14.02 -0.19
N CYS A 97 -16.49 14.43 -0.86
CA CYS A 97 -17.71 14.92 -0.22
C CYS A 97 -18.52 13.78 0.43
#